data_AF-A0AA35S9P4-F1
#
_entry.id   AF-A0AA35S9P4-F1
#
_cell.length_a   1.000
_cell.length_b   1.000
_cell.length_c   1.000
_cell.angle_alpha   90.00
_cell.angle_beta   90.00
_cell.angle_gamma   90.00
#
_symmetry.space_group_name_H-M   'P 1'
#
loop_
_entity.id
_entity.type
_entity.pdbx_description
1 polymer ?
#
loop_
_entity_poly.entity_id
_entity_poly.type
_entity_poly.pdbx_seq_one_letter_code
_entity_poly.pdbx_strand_id
1 'polypeptide(L)'
;MEGVEESKWLEQDEQENVGHEKKNEVEDTEELEVFRRQWQEELKHASSDSSQQRQQEKKETEAAGLYWMGVAAERSGDTHSALIYYRHAVQLVPDIEYRVHSQDTPRHLREEGNDSSDEDEEEREEEVEVRSEVVEEGVVSITESLSRMNLRSPVCQPDRPTRATHISSLPWEVLRLVLHCVVSVHLDMRSLEQCSMVCRGFCCLARQPALWRMACQKLWSNCSLTGSFDNCYRSWREMYINRPHLYFHGVYISKISYVRRGEHSLDGYYKPYHTVVYYRYLRFLPDGVVMYQTSPDDPGNVVGRLCHKHSSESVLLGEYSLDGNMLTVDVLGYQSRLVPHRHRGREKREITHEQRFHMELIVKRSKKSRIFNQLIWQEHYCHSLHRPTGSVHISHFSIDYKYPPFFFSRVKSYTSNSQGFLS
;
A
#
# COMPACT_ATOMS: atom_id res chain seq x y z
N MET A 1 -99.37 -62.61 54.97
CA MET A 1 -98.25 -62.89 54.05
C MET A 1 -98.39 -61.89 52.94
N GLU A 2 -97.30 -61.16 52.67
CA GLU A 2 -97.08 -60.32 51.48
C GLU A 2 -97.86 -58.99 51.41
N GLY A 3 -97.15 -57.96 50.93
CA GLY A 3 -97.59 -56.55 50.83
C GLY A 3 -97.05 -55.73 52.01
N VAL A 4 -96.21 -54.71 51.85
CA VAL A 4 -96.24 -53.65 50.83
C VAL A 4 -94.82 -53.07 50.71
N GLU A 5 -94.17 -53.22 49.56
CA GLU A 5 -92.99 -52.43 49.19
C GLU A 5 -92.88 -52.31 47.66
N GLU A 6 -93.90 -51.68 47.05
CA GLU A 6 -93.86 -51.16 45.69
C GLU A 6 -94.44 -49.75 45.76
N SER A 7 -93.61 -48.70 45.63
CA SER A 7 -94.01 -47.31 45.27
C SER A 7 -92.87 -46.27 45.32
N LYS A 8 -91.63 -46.60 45.72
CA LYS A 8 -90.63 -45.54 46.03
C LYS A 8 -89.50 -45.32 45.02
N TRP A 9 -89.55 -45.92 43.83
CA TRP A 9 -88.43 -45.89 42.87
C TRP A 9 -88.69 -45.15 41.56
N LEU A 10 -89.81 -44.43 41.40
CA LEU A 10 -90.15 -43.77 40.13
C LEU A 10 -90.29 -42.23 40.18
N GLU A 11 -90.03 -41.59 41.32
CA GLU A 11 -90.10 -40.12 41.44
C GLU A 11 -88.75 -39.42 41.69
N GLN A 12 -87.63 -40.14 41.68
CA GLN A 12 -86.30 -39.57 41.93
C GLN A 12 -85.45 -39.30 40.68
N ASP A 13 -85.75 -39.92 39.53
CA ASP A 13 -84.87 -39.82 38.35
C ASP A 13 -85.16 -38.63 37.40
N GLU A 14 -86.30 -37.94 37.52
CA GLU A 14 -86.61 -36.79 36.63
C GLU A 14 -86.13 -35.43 37.16
N GLN A 15 -85.72 -35.30 38.42
CA GLN A 15 -85.24 -34.02 38.98
C GLN A 15 -83.71 -33.85 38.97
N GLU A 16 -82.94 -34.93 38.89
CA GLU A 16 -81.46 -34.85 38.86
C GLU A 16 -80.90 -34.51 37.47
N ASN A 17 -81.60 -34.87 36.38
CA ASN A 17 -81.09 -34.68 35.02
C ASN A 17 -81.17 -33.20 34.54
N VAL A 18 -82.18 -32.44 34.96
CA VAL A 18 -82.34 -31.02 34.57
C VAL A 18 -81.32 -30.11 35.27
N GLY A 19 -80.81 -30.52 36.44
CA GLY A 19 -79.77 -29.80 37.18
C GLY A 19 -78.36 -29.98 36.61
N HIS A 20 -78.10 -31.11 35.93
CA HIS A 20 -76.80 -31.41 35.33
C HIS A 20 -76.61 -30.72 33.97
N GLU A 21 -77.65 -30.69 33.13
CA GLU A 21 -77.58 -29.97 31.84
C GLU A 21 -77.41 -28.46 32.01
N LYS A 22 -78.10 -27.84 32.99
CA LYS A 22 -77.93 -26.40 33.27
C LYS A 22 -76.58 -26.03 33.90
N LYS A 23 -75.92 -26.97 34.59
CA LYS A 23 -74.58 -26.75 35.14
C LYS A 23 -73.52 -26.81 34.04
N ASN A 24 -73.62 -27.78 33.14
CA ASN A 24 -72.71 -27.89 32.00
C ASN A 24 -72.86 -26.70 31.04
N GLU A 25 -74.07 -26.20 30.77
CA GLU A 25 -74.25 -25.00 29.94
C GLU A 25 -73.61 -23.75 30.57
N VAL A 26 -73.66 -23.59 31.89
CA VAL A 26 -73.04 -22.45 32.58
C VAL A 26 -71.51 -22.59 32.59
N GLU A 27 -70.99 -23.78 32.87
CA GLU A 27 -69.55 -24.07 32.88
C GLU A 27 -68.93 -23.90 31.46
N ASP A 28 -69.61 -24.38 30.42
CA ASP A 28 -69.22 -24.17 29.01
C ASP A 28 -69.24 -22.69 28.63
N THR A 29 -70.20 -21.90 29.14
CA THR A 29 -70.21 -20.44 28.88
C THR A 29 -69.08 -19.70 29.58
N GLU A 30 -68.72 -20.10 30.80
CA GLU A 30 -67.59 -19.53 31.54
C GLU A 30 -66.25 -19.90 30.88
N GLU A 31 -66.08 -21.13 30.40
CA GLU A 31 -64.90 -21.56 29.65
C GLU A 31 -64.75 -20.79 28.33
N LEU A 32 -65.85 -20.56 27.61
CA LEU A 32 -65.86 -19.77 26.38
C LEU A 32 -65.54 -18.29 26.64
N GLU A 33 -65.95 -17.72 27.77
CA GLU A 33 -65.58 -16.36 28.16
C GLU A 33 -64.10 -16.24 28.52
N VAL A 34 -63.54 -17.23 29.21
CA VAL A 34 -62.09 -17.31 29.50
C VAL A 34 -61.29 -17.41 28.20
N PHE A 35 -61.69 -18.29 27.27
CA PHE A 35 -61.06 -18.43 25.97
C PHE A 35 -61.11 -17.14 25.15
N ARG A 36 -62.26 -16.46 25.12
CA ARG A 36 -62.43 -15.18 24.41
C ARG A 36 -61.50 -14.10 24.95
N ARG A 37 -61.28 -14.03 26.27
CA ARG A 37 -60.32 -13.09 26.86
C ARG A 37 -58.88 -13.42 26.49
N GLN A 38 -58.47 -14.69 26.59
CA GLN A 38 -57.12 -15.12 26.20
C GLN A 38 -56.83 -14.81 24.74
N TRP A 39 -57.78 -15.11 23.85
CA TRP A 39 -57.66 -14.79 22.43
C TRP A 39 -57.61 -13.27 22.15
N GLN A 40 -58.38 -12.46 22.88
CA GLN A 40 -58.29 -10.99 22.78
C GLN A 40 -56.96 -10.44 23.29
N GLU A 41 -56.36 -11.04 24.32
CA GLU A 41 -55.02 -10.69 24.80
C GLU A 41 -53.95 -11.09 23.78
N GLU A 42 -54.05 -12.27 23.17
CA GLU A 42 -53.17 -12.70 22.07
C GLU A 42 -53.26 -11.76 20.85
N LEU A 43 -54.46 -11.32 20.46
CA LEU A 43 -54.62 -10.35 19.38
C LEU A 43 -54.03 -8.98 19.73
N LYS A 44 -54.15 -8.53 20.98
CA LYS A 44 -53.52 -7.29 21.43
C LYS A 44 -52.00 -7.41 21.40
N HIS A 45 -51.44 -8.53 21.88
CA HIS A 45 -50.00 -8.80 21.81
C HIS A 45 -49.49 -8.90 20.37
N ALA A 46 -50.16 -9.61 19.48
CA ALA A 46 -49.82 -9.70 18.06
C ALA A 46 -49.91 -8.33 17.35
N SER A 47 -50.91 -7.51 17.71
CA SER A 47 -51.02 -6.14 17.19
C SER A 47 -49.89 -5.22 17.67
N SER A 48 -49.44 -5.39 18.91
CA SER A 48 -48.30 -4.64 19.45
C SER A 48 -46.97 -5.08 18.84
N ASP A 49 -46.78 -6.38 18.63
CA ASP A 49 -45.54 -6.94 18.09
C ASP A 49 -45.37 -6.57 16.60
N SER A 50 -46.46 -6.67 15.82
CA SER A 50 -46.48 -6.19 14.43
C SER A 50 -46.24 -4.68 14.30
N SER A 51 -46.68 -3.88 15.27
CA SER A 51 -46.43 -2.44 15.28
C SER A 51 -44.97 -2.09 15.57
N GLN A 52 -44.32 -2.82 16.48
CA GLN A 52 -42.90 -2.64 16.83
C GLN A 52 -41.99 -3.11 15.69
N GLN A 53 -42.30 -4.24 15.07
CA GLN A 53 -41.57 -4.76 13.92
C GLN A 53 -41.61 -3.78 12.73
N ARG A 54 -42.78 -3.19 12.45
CA ARG A 54 -42.93 -2.18 11.40
C ARG A 54 -42.19 -0.88 11.69
N GLN A 55 -42.00 -0.53 12.96
CA GLN A 55 -41.25 0.65 13.36
C GLN A 55 -39.74 0.42 13.30
N GLN A 56 -39.31 -0.82 13.57
CA GLN A 56 -37.93 -1.26 13.40
C GLN A 56 -37.55 -1.31 11.91
N GLU A 57 -38.40 -1.87 11.05
CA GLU A 57 -38.19 -1.87 9.59
C GLU A 57 -38.06 -0.44 9.02
N LYS A 58 -38.87 0.52 9.52
CA LYS A 58 -38.75 1.92 9.11
C LYS A 58 -37.40 2.52 9.46
N LYS A 59 -36.94 2.32 10.71
CA LYS A 59 -35.61 2.78 11.15
C LYS A 59 -34.50 2.15 10.32
N GLU A 60 -34.66 0.89 9.93
CA GLU A 60 -33.70 0.19 9.08
C GLU A 60 -33.67 0.75 7.66
N THR A 61 -34.82 1.04 7.04
CA THR A 61 -34.86 1.69 5.71
C THR A 61 -34.27 3.09 5.73
N GLU A 62 -34.49 3.84 6.81
CA GLU A 62 -33.92 5.17 7.00
C GLU A 62 -32.41 5.10 7.20
N ALA A 63 -31.93 4.18 8.04
CA ALA A 63 -30.51 3.93 8.26
C ALA A 63 -29.80 3.48 6.96
N ALA A 64 -30.43 2.61 6.16
CA ALA A 64 -29.90 2.19 4.87
C ALA A 64 -29.81 3.37 3.88
N GLY A 65 -30.83 4.22 3.82
CA GLY A 65 -30.80 5.42 2.98
C GLY A 65 -29.66 6.37 3.34
N LEU A 66 -29.44 6.60 4.65
CA LEU A 66 -28.32 7.39 5.16
C LEU A 66 -26.97 6.76 4.81
N TYR A 67 -26.85 5.44 4.92
CA TYR A 67 -25.64 4.72 4.55
C TYR A 67 -25.29 4.92 3.06
N TRP A 68 -26.26 4.79 2.17
CA TRP A 68 -26.06 5.02 0.73
C TRP A 68 -25.70 6.47 0.38
N MET A 69 -26.26 7.44 1.11
CA MET A 69 -25.85 8.85 0.98
C MET A 69 -24.40 9.06 1.43
N GLY A 70 -23.95 8.31 2.45
CA GLY A 70 -22.54 8.25 2.87
C GLY A 70 -21.63 7.74 1.75
N VAL A 71 -21.98 6.61 1.13
CA VAL A 71 -21.23 6.01 0.01
C VAL A 71 -21.16 6.95 -1.19
N ALA A 72 -22.27 7.64 -1.51
CA ALA A 72 -22.30 8.61 -2.60
C ALA A 72 -21.40 9.83 -2.30
N ALA A 73 -21.41 10.33 -1.06
CA ALA A 73 -20.55 11.42 -0.63
C ALA A 73 -19.06 11.03 -0.65
N GLU A 74 -18.73 9.80 -0.26
CA GLU A 74 -17.39 9.23 -0.33
C GLU A 74 -16.87 9.15 -1.77
N ARG A 75 -17.67 8.61 -2.70
CA ARG A 75 -17.36 8.58 -4.15
C ARG A 75 -17.18 9.97 -4.75
N SER A 76 -17.82 10.99 -4.18
CA SER A 76 -17.67 12.39 -4.60
C SER A 76 -16.47 13.11 -3.96
N GLY A 77 -15.75 12.45 -3.04
CA GLY A 77 -14.62 13.00 -2.30
C GLY A 77 -14.98 13.87 -1.09
N ASP A 78 -16.26 14.08 -0.78
CA ASP A 78 -16.72 14.82 0.41
C ASP A 78 -16.75 13.91 1.65
N THR A 79 -15.55 13.65 2.16
CA THR A 79 -15.33 12.83 3.36
C THR A 79 -16.02 13.38 4.62
N HIS A 80 -16.30 14.69 4.69
CA HIS A 80 -16.92 15.29 5.88
C HIS A 80 -18.40 14.91 5.96
N SER A 81 -19.14 15.13 4.88
CA SER A 81 -20.55 14.77 4.79
C SER A 81 -20.73 13.25 4.90
N ALA A 82 -19.85 12.47 4.27
CA ALA A 82 -19.86 11.01 4.37
C ALA A 82 -19.79 10.52 5.84
N LEU A 83 -18.87 11.08 6.64
CA LEU A 83 -18.71 10.70 8.05
C LEU A 83 -19.93 11.06 8.90
N ILE A 84 -20.64 12.15 8.60
CA ILE A 84 -21.89 12.51 9.27
C ILE A 84 -22.98 11.49 8.96
N TYR A 85 -23.14 11.15 7.68
CA TYR A 85 -24.14 10.17 7.25
C TYR A 85 -23.89 8.78 7.83
N TYR A 86 -22.64 8.29 7.81
CA TYR A 86 -22.30 7.00 8.42
C TYR A 86 -22.53 6.99 9.93
N ARG A 87 -22.16 8.05 10.65
CA ARG A 87 -22.44 8.15 12.09
C ARG A 87 -23.93 8.12 12.40
N HIS A 88 -24.73 8.83 11.62
CA HIS A 88 -26.18 8.85 11.81
C HIS A 88 -26.81 7.49 11.49
N ALA A 89 -26.34 6.79 10.46
CA ALA A 89 -26.78 5.44 10.11
C ALA A 89 -26.47 4.43 11.23
N VAL A 90 -25.24 4.43 11.76
CA VAL A 90 -24.82 3.53 12.86
C VAL A 90 -25.54 3.85 14.18
N GLN A 91 -25.90 5.11 14.42
CA GLN A 91 -26.71 5.49 15.60
C GLN A 91 -28.14 4.94 15.54
N LEU A 92 -28.72 4.81 14.35
CA LEU A 92 -30.04 4.21 14.17
C LEU A 92 -29.98 2.68 14.26
N VAL A 93 -29.00 2.05 13.62
CA VAL A 93 -28.82 0.59 13.57
C VAL A 93 -27.31 0.26 13.68
N PRO A 94 -26.83 -0.26 14.84
CA PRO A 94 -25.40 -0.47 15.12
C PRO A 94 -24.62 -1.48 14.26
N ASP A 95 -25.26 -2.10 13.27
CA ASP A 95 -24.70 -3.12 12.36
C ASP A 95 -25.16 -2.92 10.90
N ILE A 96 -25.60 -1.70 10.55
CA ILE A 96 -26.18 -1.39 9.23
C ILE A 96 -25.26 -1.75 8.07
N GLU A 97 -23.94 -1.56 8.23
CA GLU A 97 -22.95 -1.87 7.21
C GLU A 97 -23.04 -3.34 6.79
N TYR A 98 -23.06 -4.26 7.75
CA TYR A 98 -23.14 -5.69 7.46
C TYR A 98 -24.48 -6.08 6.84
N ARG A 99 -25.57 -5.43 7.25
CA ARG A 99 -26.93 -5.72 6.78
C ARG A 99 -27.19 -5.23 5.36
N VAL A 100 -26.65 -4.07 4.97
CA VAL A 100 -26.74 -3.56 3.60
C VAL A 100 -25.92 -4.45 2.65
N HIS A 101 -24.68 -4.80 3.01
CA HIS A 101 -23.86 -5.72 2.22
C HIS A 101 -24.45 -7.13 2.12
N SER A 102 -25.15 -7.60 3.15
CA SER A 102 -25.87 -8.89 3.13
C SER A 102 -27.08 -8.89 2.19
N GLN A 103 -27.70 -7.74 1.93
CA GLN A 103 -28.83 -7.63 0.98
C GLN A 103 -28.36 -7.57 -0.47
N ASP A 104 -27.15 -7.05 -0.72
CA ASP A 104 -26.56 -6.89 -2.06
C ASP A 104 -25.79 -8.11 -2.58
N THR A 105 -25.65 -9.20 -1.80
CA THR A 105 -25.14 -10.46 -2.35
C THR A 105 -26.25 -11.22 -3.09
N PRO A 106 -26.21 -11.34 -4.44
CA PRO A 106 -27.10 -12.25 -5.13
C PRO A 106 -26.78 -13.67 -4.62
N ARG A 107 -27.81 -14.50 -4.42
CA ARG A 107 -27.73 -15.90 -3.94
C ARG A 107 -26.94 -16.86 -4.87
N HIS A 108 -26.06 -16.37 -5.72
CA HIS A 108 -25.22 -17.17 -6.60
C HIS A 108 -23.77 -16.70 -6.46
N LEU A 109 -23.13 -17.18 -5.38
CA LEU A 109 -21.68 -17.34 -5.14
C LEU A 109 -21.49 -17.54 -3.62
N ARG A 110 -22.09 -18.61 -3.09
CA ARG A 110 -21.66 -19.17 -1.81
C ARG A 110 -20.71 -20.31 -2.12
N GLU A 111 -19.49 -19.96 -2.49
CA GLU A 111 -18.35 -20.85 -2.35
C GLU A 111 -17.08 -19.99 -2.25
N GLU A 112 -16.29 -20.35 -1.24
CA GLU A 112 -14.95 -19.89 -0.90
C GLU A 112 -14.85 -18.55 -0.16
N GLY A 113 -14.39 -18.68 1.09
CA GLY A 113 -14.15 -17.56 1.97
C GLY A 113 -12.79 -16.91 1.76
N ASN A 114 -12.59 -15.90 2.59
CA ASN A 114 -11.39 -15.08 2.71
C ASN A 114 -11.29 -13.95 1.69
N ASP A 115 -11.87 -12.79 1.99
CA ASP A 115 -11.17 -11.55 1.64
C ASP A 115 -11.47 -10.36 2.55
N SER A 116 -10.38 -9.67 2.87
CA SER A 116 -10.28 -8.32 3.41
C SER A 116 -10.36 -7.36 2.23
N SER A 117 -11.40 -6.53 2.16
CA SER A 117 -11.55 -5.54 1.09
C SER A 117 -10.71 -4.29 1.39
N ASP A 118 -9.51 -4.27 0.83
CA ASP A 118 -8.81 -3.05 0.41
C ASP A 118 -9.52 -2.53 -0.86
N GLU A 119 -10.20 -1.40 -0.77
CA GLU A 119 -10.68 -0.65 -1.95
C GLU A 119 -9.58 0.35 -2.37
N ASP A 120 -8.76 -0.03 -3.35
CA ASP A 120 -7.87 0.88 -4.08
C ASP A 120 -8.58 1.38 -5.35
N GLU A 121 -8.80 2.69 -5.44
CA GLU A 121 -9.22 3.39 -6.65
C GLU A 121 -8.17 3.24 -7.77
N GLU A 122 -8.57 2.67 -8.91
CA GLU A 122 -7.75 2.57 -10.11
C GLU A 122 -7.72 3.90 -10.88
N GLU A 123 -6.60 4.62 -10.81
CA GLU A 123 -6.18 5.52 -11.89
C GLU A 123 -5.61 4.69 -13.05
N ARG A 124 -6.25 4.77 -14.22
CA ARG A 124 -5.78 4.16 -15.47
C ARG A 124 -4.53 4.87 -15.98
N GLU A 125 -3.38 4.23 -15.85
CA GLU A 125 -2.27 4.42 -16.79
C GLU A 125 -2.13 3.16 -17.65
N GLU A 126 -2.34 3.30 -18.95
CA GLU A 126 -2.11 2.23 -19.93
C GLU A 126 -0.60 1.92 -20.00
N GLU A 127 -0.16 0.84 -19.35
CA GLU A 127 1.12 0.20 -19.67
C GLU A 127 0.88 -1.20 -20.26
N VAL A 128 1.44 -1.39 -21.46
CA VAL A 128 1.32 -2.60 -22.27
C VAL A 128 1.89 -3.81 -21.54
N GLU A 129 1.02 -4.73 -21.15
CA GLU A 129 1.34 -6.01 -20.53
C GLU A 129 2.04 -6.94 -21.55
N VAL A 130 3.38 -7.01 -21.49
CA VAL A 130 4.14 -8.02 -22.23
C VAL A 130 4.07 -9.35 -21.49
N ARG A 131 3.16 -10.22 -21.94
CA ARG A 131 3.07 -11.65 -21.58
C ARG A 131 4.42 -12.34 -21.75
N SER A 132 5.15 -12.56 -20.64
CA SER A 132 6.51 -13.11 -20.63
C SER A 132 6.61 -14.47 -19.95
N GLU A 133 5.67 -15.38 -20.24
CA GLU A 133 5.71 -16.76 -19.68
C GLU A 133 5.98 -17.84 -20.74
N VAL A 134 6.00 -17.49 -22.03
CA VAL A 134 6.39 -18.40 -23.14
C VAL A 134 7.70 -17.95 -23.82
N VAL A 135 8.37 -16.93 -23.26
CA VAL A 135 9.45 -16.19 -23.94
C VAL A 135 10.86 -16.63 -23.52
N GLU A 136 11.04 -17.32 -22.39
CA GLU A 136 12.38 -17.65 -21.87
C GLU A 136 13.17 -18.62 -22.76
N GLU A 137 12.57 -19.71 -23.26
CA GLU A 137 13.27 -20.67 -24.14
C GLU A 137 13.68 -20.05 -25.48
N GLY A 138 12.81 -19.21 -26.06
CA GLY A 138 13.10 -18.47 -27.30
C GLY A 138 14.16 -17.38 -27.13
N VAL A 139 14.16 -16.66 -25.99
CA VAL A 139 15.16 -15.63 -25.70
C VAL A 139 16.55 -16.23 -25.44
N VAL A 140 16.64 -17.40 -24.78
CA VAL A 140 17.92 -18.10 -24.63
C VAL A 140 18.48 -18.50 -26.00
N SER A 141 17.65 -19.07 -26.89
CA SER A 141 18.05 -19.41 -28.26
C SER A 141 18.53 -18.20 -29.08
N ILE A 142 17.83 -17.06 -28.98
CA ILE A 142 18.20 -15.81 -29.66
C ILE A 142 19.47 -15.20 -29.07
N THR A 143 19.63 -15.19 -27.75
CA THR A 143 20.81 -14.63 -27.08
C THR A 143 22.07 -15.44 -27.35
N GLU A 144 21.96 -16.78 -27.40
CA GLU A 144 23.06 -17.65 -27.83
C GLU A 144 23.40 -17.48 -29.32
N SER A 145 22.38 -17.30 -30.17
CA SER A 145 22.59 -17.02 -31.59
C SER A 145 23.29 -15.67 -31.81
N LEU A 146 22.95 -14.66 -31.00
CA LEU A 146 23.57 -13.33 -31.03
C LEU A 146 24.98 -13.32 -30.43
N SER A 147 25.26 -14.10 -29.39
CA SER A 147 26.60 -14.18 -28.78
C SER A 147 27.61 -14.89 -29.70
N ARG A 148 27.13 -15.77 -30.58
CA ARG A 148 27.92 -16.42 -31.64
C ARG A 148 28.17 -15.53 -32.87
N MET A 149 27.54 -14.36 -32.97
CA MET A 149 27.80 -13.44 -34.08
C MET A 149 29.17 -12.79 -33.94
N ASN A 150 29.97 -12.92 -34.99
CA ASN A 150 31.30 -12.35 -35.08
C ASN A 150 31.20 -10.83 -35.30
N LEU A 151 31.55 -10.02 -34.30
CA LEU A 151 31.55 -8.55 -34.33
C LEU A 151 32.61 -7.94 -35.29
N ARG A 152 33.14 -8.71 -36.25
CA ARG A 152 34.14 -8.27 -37.24
C ARG A 152 33.58 -7.33 -38.33
N SER A 153 32.26 -7.13 -38.35
CA SER A 153 31.54 -6.13 -39.16
C SER A 153 31.30 -4.87 -38.32
N PRO A 154 31.14 -3.67 -38.92
CA PRO A 154 30.73 -2.48 -38.16
C PRO A 154 29.51 -2.79 -37.28
N VAL A 155 29.60 -2.39 -36.01
CA VAL A 155 28.62 -2.69 -34.94
C VAL A 155 27.21 -2.22 -35.31
N CYS A 156 27.11 -1.13 -36.05
CA CYS A 156 25.88 -0.57 -36.57
C CYS A 156 26.14 0.07 -37.93
N GLN A 157 25.07 0.38 -38.66
CA GLN A 157 25.12 1.12 -39.91
C GLN A 157 24.09 2.26 -39.85
N PRO A 158 24.36 3.40 -40.51
CA PRO A 158 23.41 4.48 -40.56
C PRO A 158 22.19 4.08 -41.41
N ASP A 159 20.99 4.27 -40.88
CA ASP A 159 19.74 4.04 -41.61
C ASP A 159 19.54 5.09 -42.73
N ARG A 160 20.04 6.31 -42.52
CA ARG A 160 19.93 7.43 -43.45
C ARG A 160 21.29 8.05 -43.74
N PRO A 161 21.52 8.61 -44.93
CA PRO A 161 22.76 9.31 -45.23
C PRO A 161 22.88 10.55 -44.34
N THR A 162 23.90 10.57 -43.48
CA THR A 162 24.19 11.68 -42.58
C THR A 162 25.40 12.47 -43.05
N ARG A 163 25.36 13.81 -42.90
CA ARG A 163 26.51 14.69 -43.15
C ARG A 163 27.56 14.66 -42.02
N ALA A 164 27.14 14.29 -40.81
CA ALA A 164 28.02 14.16 -39.64
C ALA A 164 28.63 12.74 -39.56
N THR A 165 29.73 12.61 -38.83
CA THR A 165 30.37 11.32 -38.54
C THR A 165 29.43 10.43 -37.73
N HIS A 166 29.12 9.24 -38.26
CA HIS A 166 28.24 8.27 -37.60
C HIS A 166 29.00 7.45 -36.57
N ILE A 167 28.33 7.02 -35.49
CA ILE A 167 28.93 6.23 -34.40
C ILE A 167 29.55 4.89 -34.89
N SER A 168 29.12 4.38 -36.05
CA SER A 168 29.71 3.20 -36.68
C SER A 168 31.15 3.37 -37.15
N SER A 169 31.66 4.61 -37.25
CA SER A 169 33.07 4.84 -37.57
C SER A 169 34.01 4.49 -36.42
N LEU A 170 33.48 4.33 -35.21
CA LEU A 170 34.26 3.94 -34.04
C LEU A 170 34.54 2.43 -34.06
N PRO A 171 35.78 2.01 -33.79
CA PRO A 171 36.10 0.62 -33.52
C PRO A 171 35.26 0.07 -32.34
N TRP A 172 34.95 -1.22 -32.38
CA TRP A 172 34.12 -1.85 -31.35
C TRP A 172 34.78 -1.80 -29.96
N GLU A 173 36.11 -1.72 -29.88
CA GLU A 173 36.87 -1.53 -28.65
C GLU A 173 36.55 -0.18 -28.01
N VAL A 174 36.43 0.88 -28.82
CA VAL A 174 36.08 2.22 -28.34
C VAL A 174 34.63 2.24 -27.86
N LEU A 175 33.71 1.63 -28.61
CA LEU A 175 32.31 1.51 -28.19
C LEU A 175 32.18 0.72 -26.89
N ARG A 176 32.95 -0.37 -26.73
CA ARG A 176 33.05 -1.12 -25.49
C ARG A 176 33.56 -0.26 -24.34
N LEU A 177 34.58 0.58 -24.56
CA LEU A 177 35.09 1.51 -23.54
C LEU A 177 34.04 2.56 -23.14
N VAL A 178 33.27 3.08 -24.10
CA VAL A 178 32.15 3.98 -23.80
C VAL A 178 31.13 3.32 -22.88
N LEU A 179 30.67 2.10 -23.23
CA LEU A 179 29.74 1.34 -22.38
C LEU A 179 30.34 1.00 -21.01
N HIS A 180 31.64 0.70 -20.97
CA HIS A 180 32.36 0.47 -19.72
C HIS A 180 32.39 1.71 -18.84
N CYS A 181 32.58 2.91 -19.40
CA CYS A 181 32.52 4.16 -18.63
C CYS A 181 31.12 4.40 -18.03
N VAL A 182 30.07 4.13 -18.80
CA VAL A 182 28.66 4.25 -18.35
C VAL A 182 28.41 3.35 -17.13
N VAL A 183 28.82 2.08 -17.21
CA VAL A 183 28.63 1.10 -16.12
C VAL A 183 29.57 1.37 -14.95
N SER A 184 30.82 1.75 -15.20
CA SER A 184 31.79 1.93 -14.13
C SER A 184 31.47 3.15 -13.27
N VAL A 185 31.28 4.34 -13.85
CA VAL A 185 31.21 5.56 -13.04
C VAL A 185 29.88 5.67 -12.30
N HIS A 186 28.77 5.34 -12.95
CA HIS A 186 27.43 5.59 -12.42
C HIS A 186 26.60 4.34 -12.18
N LEU A 187 27.13 3.15 -12.54
CA LEU A 187 26.39 1.89 -12.48
C LEU A 187 25.02 2.00 -13.17
N ASP A 188 24.97 2.72 -14.29
CA ASP A 188 23.75 2.96 -15.05
C ASP A 188 23.46 1.81 -16.00
N MET A 189 22.94 0.72 -15.41
CA MET A 189 22.56 -0.49 -16.12
C MET A 189 21.36 -0.26 -17.05
N ARG A 190 20.60 0.82 -16.83
CA ARG A 190 19.47 1.17 -17.69
C ARG A 190 19.95 1.77 -19.01
N SER A 191 20.87 2.72 -18.99
CA SER A 191 21.48 3.25 -20.22
C SER A 191 22.15 2.14 -21.03
N LEU A 192 22.75 1.15 -20.36
CA LEU A 192 23.30 -0.04 -21.01
C LEU A 192 22.22 -0.86 -21.75
N GLU A 193 21.07 -1.11 -21.11
CA GLU A 193 19.95 -1.82 -21.75
C GLU A 193 19.28 -0.98 -22.85
N GLN A 194 19.24 0.36 -22.72
CA GLN A 194 18.80 1.24 -23.81
C GLN A 194 19.70 1.15 -25.03
N CYS A 195 21.02 1.11 -24.82
CA CYS A 195 21.97 0.84 -25.90
C CYS A 195 21.70 -0.54 -26.53
N SER A 196 21.36 -1.56 -25.74
CA SER A 196 21.09 -2.92 -26.22
C SER A 196 19.92 -3.01 -27.22
N MET A 197 18.98 -2.05 -27.16
CA MET A 197 17.81 -1.98 -28.04
C MET A 197 18.07 -1.27 -29.38
N VAL A 198 19.22 -0.60 -29.56
CA VAL A 198 19.49 0.20 -30.77
C VAL A 198 19.67 -0.67 -32.02
N CYS A 199 20.53 -1.67 -31.94
CA CYS A 199 20.76 -2.61 -33.04
C CYS A 199 21.35 -3.92 -32.51
N ARG A 200 21.46 -4.93 -33.38
CA ARG A 200 22.04 -6.24 -33.03
C ARG A 200 23.46 -6.14 -32.46
N GLY A 201 24.33 -5.31 -33.05
CA GLY A 201 25.71 -5.16 -32.58
C GLY A 201 25.80 -4.52 -31.19
N PHE A 202 25.02 -3.46 -30.93
CA PHE A 202 24.93 -2.88 -29.59
C PHE A 202 24.32 -3.85 -28.57
N CYS A 203 23.37 -4.67 -28.98
CA CYS A 203 22.82 -5.76 -28.18
C CYS A 203 23.92 -6.73 -27.71
N CYS A 204 24.80 -7.15 -28.62
CA CYS A 204 25.93 -8.02 -28.31
C CYS A 204 26.99 -7.31 -27.44
N LEU A 205 27.26 -6.02 -27.67
CA LEU A 205 28.18 -5.23 -26.86
C LEU A 205 27.67 -5.03 -25.42
N ALA A 206 26.39 -4.72 -25.26
CA ALA A 206 25.78 -4.51 -23.94
C ALA A 206 25.71 -5.80 -23.11
N ARG A 207 25.63 -6.96 -23.77
CA ARG A 207 25.60 -8.29 -23.13
C ARG A 207 26.97 -8.90 -22.87
N GLN A 208 28.06 -8.14 -23.03
CA GLN A 208 29.41 -8.61 -22.75
C GLN A 208 29.57 -9.00 -21.26
N PRO A 209 30.02 -10.23 -20.93
CA PRO A 209 30.11 -10.70 -19.54
C PRO A 209 30.96 -9.79 -18.63
N ALA A 210 31.97 -9.12 -19.18
CA ALA A 210 32.85 -8.23 -18.44
C ALA A 210 32.10 -7.02 -17.83
N LEU A 211 31.11 -6.46 -18.54
CA LEU A 211 30.32 -5.32 -18.06
C LEU A 211 29.44 -5.74 -16.87
N TRP A 212 28.78 -6.89 -16.99
CA TRP A 212 27.93 -7.43 -15.93
C TRP A 212 28.74 -7.89 -14.72
N ARG A 213 29.89 -8.52 -14.93
CA ARG A 213 30.82 -8.86 -13.84
C ARG A 213 31.23 -7.63 -13.05
N MET A 214 31.58 -6.54 -13.72
CA MET A 214 31.93 -5.28 -13.07
C MET A 214 30.76 -4.72 -12.26
N ALA A 215 29.57 -4.69 -12.84
CA ALA A 215 28.37 -4.21 -12.16
C ALA A 215 28.09 -5.03 -10.88
N CYS A 216 28.17 -6.35 -10.98
CA CYS A 216 28.00 -7.26 -9.84
C CYS A 216 29.09 -7.04 -8.78
N GLN A 217 30.35 -6.91 -9.20
CA GLN A 217 31.45 -6.65 -8.27
C GLN A 217 31.28 -5.32 -7.53
N LYS A 218 30.72 -4.28 -8.18
CA LYS A 218 30.45 -3.00 -7.52
C LYS A 218 29.27 -3.05 -6.55
N LEU A 219 28.21 -3.78 -6.91
CA LEU A 219 27.04 -3.93 -6.05
C LEU A 219 27.33 -4.74 -4.78
N TRP A 220 28.20 -5.73 -4.88
CA TRP A 220 28.36 -6.75 -3.85
C TRP A 220 29.81 -7.00 -3.47
N SER A 221 30.70 -6.01 -3.62
CA SER A 221 32.14 -6.11 -3.30
C SER A 221 32.42 -6.53 -1.85
N ASN A 222 31.52 -6.18 -0.92
CA ASN A 222 31.73 -6.32 0.51
C ASN A 222 31.13 -7.60 1.09
N CYS A 223 30.15 -8.20 0.40
CA CYS A 223 29.72 -9.56 0.71
C CYS A 223 30.83 -10.47 0.20
N SER A 224 31.44 -11.24 1.10
CA SER A 224 32.46 -12.23 0.77
C SER A 224 32.00 -13.07 -0.44
N LEU A 225 32.53 -12.74 -1.62
CA LEU A 225 32.49 -13.62 -2.81
C LEU A 225 33.12 -15.00 -2.49
N THR A 226 33.77 -15.11 -1.34
CA THR A 226 34.42 -16.30 -0.78
C THR A 226 33.50 -17.30 -0.10
N GLY A 227 32.18 -17.06 0.02
CA GLY A 227 31.27 -17.98 0.74
C GLY A 227 30.47 -18.96 -0.11
N SER A 228 29.90 -18.53 -1.25
CA SER A 228 28.95 -19.36 -2.03
C SER A 228 28.72 -18.84 -3.47
N PHE A 229 29.65 -18.07 -4.03
CA PHE A 229 29.54 -17.57 -5.41
C PHE A 229 30.13 -18.58 -6.40
N ASP A 230 29.26 -19.30 -7.13
CA ASP A 230 29.33 -19.42 -8.60
C ASP A 230 28.40 -20.51 -9.18
N ASN A 231 27.82 -21.42 -8.37
CA ASN A 231 27.08 -22.57 -8.91
C ASN A 231 25.56 -22.39 -9.08
N CYS A 232 24.95 -21.31 -8.57
CA CYS A 232 23.49 -21.12 -8.66
C CYS A 232 23.03 -20.26 -9.85
N TYR A 233 23.95 -19.57 -10.52
CA TYR A 233 23.64 -18.66 -11.64
C TYR A 233 24.50 -19.01 -12.84
N ARG A 234 23.92 -19.05 -14.04
CA ARG A 234 24.63 -19.42 -15.27
C ARG A 234 25.44 -18.26 -15.85
N SER A 235 25.12 -17.02 -15.48
CA SER A 235 25.85 -15.83 -15.95
C SER A 235 25.79 -14.67 -14.95
N TRP A 236 26.76 -13.75 -15.05
CA TRP A 236 26.77 -12.49 -14.28
C TRP A 236 25.51 -11.66 -14.47
N ARG A 237 24.91 -11.70 -15.67
CA ARG A 237 23.66 -11.00 -15.98
C ARG A 237 22.47 -11.62 -15.27
N GLU A 238 22.37 -12.95 -15.28
CA GLU A 238 21.32 -13.66 -14.55
C GLU A 238 21.42 -13.39 -13.04
N MET A 239 22.64 -13.41 -12.50
CA MET A 239 22.91 -13.00 -11.13
C MET A 239 22.44 -11.57 -10.87
N TYR A 240 22.74 -10.61 -11.75
CA TYR A 240 22.28 -9.23 -11.59
C TYR A 240 20.75 -9.13 -11.49
N ILE A 241 20.03 -9.85 -12.34
CA ILE A 241 18.56 -9.79 -12.41
C ILE A 241 17.91 -10.49 -11.21
N ASN A 242 18.43 -11.67 -10.84
CA ASN A 242 17.79 -12.54 -9.86
C ASN A 242 18.22 -12.26 -8.42
N ARG A 243 19.39 -11.66 -8.20
CA ARG A 243 19.86 -11.31 -6.87
C ARG A 243 19.25 -9.97 -6.42
N PRO A 244 18.75 -9.89 -5.16
CA PRO A 244 18.29 -8.63 -4.58
C PRO A 244 19.39 -7.57 -4.62
N HIS A 245 19.06 -6.38 -5.13
CA HIS A 245 19.92 -5.19 -5.13
C HIS A 245 19.08 -3.92 -5.21
N LEU A 246 19.74 -2.79 -4.98
CA LEU A 246 19.13 -1.47 -5.05
C LEU A 246 19.29 -0.86 -6.44
N TYR A 247 18.35 0.01 -6.79
CA TYR A 247 18.41 0.80 -8.01
C TYR A 247 18.87 2.24 -7.75
N PHE A 248 19.83 2.70 -8.55
CA PHE A 248 20.43 4.04 -8.41
C PHE A 248 19.87 5.09 -9.38
N HIS A 249 19.08 4.65 -10.36
CA HIS A 249 18.56 5.49 -11.44
C HIS A 249 17.17 6.08 -11.13
N GLY A 250 16.80 6.16 -9.85
CA GLY A 250 15.50 6.63 -9.40
C GLY A 250 15.50 6.99 -7.92
N VAL A 251 14.33 6.96 -7.29
CA VAL A 251 14.13 7.26 -5.87
C VAL A 251 13.11 6.28 -5.31
N TYR A 252 13.31 5.84 -4.08
CA TYR A 252 12.37 5.03 -3.34
C TYR A 252 11.43 5.96 -2.56
N ILE A 253 10.13 5.79 -2.75
CA ILE A 253 9.09 6.69 -2.22
C ILE A 253 8.15 5.89 -1.33
N SER A 254 7.94 6.38 -0.12
CA SER A 254 6.91 5.89 0.81
C SER A 254 5.91 7.03 1.01
N LYS A 255 4.64 6.80 0.62
CA LYS A 255 3.53 7.75 0.77
C LYS A 255 2.81 7.45 2.07
N ILE A 256 2.64 8.45 2.93
CA ILE A 256 1.96 8.32 4.21
C ILE A 256 0.81 9.33 4.26
N SER A 257 -0.38 8.85 4.57
CA SER A 257 -1.58 9.66 4.77
C SER A 257 -2.15 9.42 6.16
N TYR A 258 -2.52 10.49 6.87
CA TYR A 258 -3.27 10.39 8.12
C TYR A 258 -4.31 11.49 8.20
N VAL A 259 -5.43 11.18 8.86
CA VAL A 259 -6.50 12.15 9.08
C VAL A 259 -6.27 12.83 10.43
N ARG A 260 -6.28 14.16 10.45
CA ARG A 260 -6.25 14.96 11.67
C ARG A 260 -7.46 15.87 11.75
N ARG A 261 -7.89 16.19 12.97
CA ARG A 261 -8.91 17.22 13.18
C ARG A 261 -8.32 18.59 12.87
N GLY A 262 -9.06 19.37 12.09
CA GLY A 262 -8.78 20.79 11.85
C GLY A 262 -9.16 21.64 13.06
N GLU A 263 -8.76 22.91 12.99
CA GLU A 263 -9.12 23.89 14.01
C GLU A 263 -10.64 24.11 14.02
N HIS A 264 -11.20 24.28 15.21
CA HIS A 264 -12.62 24.55 15.36
C HIS A 264 -12.94 25.91 14.74
N SER A 265 -13.98 25.98 13.90
CA SER A 265 -14.56 27.26 13.51
C SER A 265 -14.99 28.04 14.77
N LEU A 266 -14.91 29.37 14.75
CA LEU A 266 -15.34 30.23 15.86
C LEU A 266 -16.78 29.93 16.32
N ASP A 267 -17.65 29.48 15.40
CA ASP A 267 -19.05 29.15 15.68
C ASP A 267 -19.25 27.77 16.34
N GLY A 268 -18.19 26.95 16.48
CA GLY A 268 -18.24 25.64 17.17
C GLY A 268 -18.99 24.50 16.44
N TYR A 269 -19.79 24.81 15.41
CA TYR A 269 -20.57 23.83 14.65
C TYR A 269 -19.74 23.09 13.60
N TYR A 270 -18.75 23.74 12.98
CA TYR A 270 -17.93 23.14 11.93
C TYR A 270 -16.64 22.54 12.52
N LYS A 271 -16.50 21.22 12.37
CA LYS A 271 -15.35 20.44 12.82
C LYS A 271 -14.71 19.75 11.61
N PRO A 272 -13.90 20.47 10.81
CA PRO A 272 -13.29 19.90 9.63
C PRO A 272 -12.30 18.79 10.02
N TYR A 273 -12.24 17.74 9.21
CA TYR A 273 -11.16 16.76 9.24
C TYR A 273 -10.28 16.98 8.01
N HIS A 274 -8.97 16.92 8.18
CA HIS A 274 -8.00 17.10 7.10
C HIS A 274 -7.18 15.83 6.92
N THR A 275 -7.15 15.34 5.68
CA THR A 275 -6.20 14.30 5.27
C THR A 275 -4.86 14.95 4.97
N VAL A 276 -3.85 14.65 5.78
CA VAL A 276 -2.48 15.12 5.57
C VAL A 276 -1.70 14.01 4.89
N VAL A 277 -1.15 14.32 3.72
CA VAL A 277 -0.28 13.43 2.96
C VAL A 277 1.14 13.98 2.99
N TYR A 278 2.10 13.09 3.22
CA TYR A 278 3.51 13.41 3.07
C TYR A 278 4.28 12.18 2.59
N TYR A 279 5.48 12.42 2.09
CA TYR A 279 6.31 11.41 1.46
C TYR A 279 7.66 11.32 2.16
N ARG A 280 8.20 10.10 2.23
CA ARG A 280 9.60 9.82 2.55
C ARG A 280 10.31 9.36 1.30
N TYR A 281 11.44 10.00 1.01
CA TYR A 281 12.25 9.76 -0.16
C TYR A 281 13.61 9.19 0.26
N LEU A 282 14.01 8.09 -0.36
CA LEU A 282 15.33 7.48 -0.23
C LEU A 282 15.98 7.39 -1.61
N ARG A 283 17.13 8.03 -1.78
CA ARG A 283 17.97 7.88 -2.98
C ARG A 283 19.30 7.26 -2.59
N PHE A 284 19.62 6.14 -3.21
CA PHE A 284 20.89 5.45 -3.04
C PHE A 284 21.86 5.87 -4.14
N LEU A 285 23.14 5.94 -3.80
CA LEU A 285 24.24 6.23 -4.71
C LEU A 285 25.23 5.06 -4.72
N PRO A 286 25.86 4.70 -5.86
CA PRO A 286 26.74 3.54 -5.95
C PRO A 286 27.98 3.56 -5.03
N ASP A 287 28.27 4.70 -4.40
CA ASP A 287 29.38 4.89 -3.47
C ASP A 287 29.04 4.55 -2.01
N GLY A 288 27.85 4.01 -1.75
CA GLY A 288 27.40 3.67 -0.40
C GLY A 288 26.73 4.83 0.34
N VAL A 289 26.53 5.97 -0.32
CA VAL A 289 25.84 7.13 0.26
C VAL A 289 24.34 7.06 -0.02
N VAL A 290 23.55 7.44 0.98
CA VAL A 290 22.10 7.58 0.87
C VAL A 290 21.67 9.00 1.18
N MET A 291 20.68 9.47 0.43
CA MET A 291 20.02 10.75 0.65
C MET A 291 18.59 10.47 1.11
N TYR A 292 18.22 11.06 2.23
CA TYR A 292 16.91 10.90 2.84
C TYR A 292 16.22 12.24 3.02
N GLN A 293 14.93 12.31 2.65
CA GLN A 293 14.13 13.50 2.85
C GLN A 293 12.69 13.12 3.18
N THR A 294 12.10 13.80 4.16
CA THR A 294 10.65 13.78 4.41
C THR A 294 10.07 15.11 3.97
N SER A 295 9.06 15.09 3.10
CA SER A 295 8.46 16.31 2.55
C SER A 295 6.99 16.08 2.18
N PRO A 296 6.11 17.09 2.35
CA PRO A 296 4.74 17.05 1.82
C PRO A 296 4.68 17.27 0.30
N ASP A 297 5.78 17.71 -0.31
CA ASP A 297 5.81 18.06 -1.73
C ASP A 297 5.80 16.80 -2.61
N ASP A 298 5.14 16.89 -3.76
CA ASP A 298 5.11 15.81 -4.74
C ASP A 298 6.50 15.48 -5.31
N PRO A 299 6.70 14.24 -5.80
CA PRO A 299 8.00 13.75 -6.23
C PRO A 299 8.69 14.65 -7.26
N GLY A 300 7.94 15.28 -8.17
CA GLY A 300 8.49 16.18 -9.19
C GLY A 300 9.30 17.35 -8.62
N ASN A 301 8.89 17.90 -7.47
CA ASN A 301 9.56 19.03 -6.81
C ASN A 301 10.74 18.60 -5.92
N VAL A 302 10.75 17.34 -5.48
CA VAL A 302 11.76 16.80 -4.56
C VAL A 302 12.94 16.19 -5.32
N VAL A 303 12.69 15.56 -6.46
CA VAL A 303 13.72 14.87 -7.26
C VAL A 303 14.90 15.78 -7.59
N GLY A 304 14.65 17.04 -7.94
CA GLY A 304 15.71 18.04 -8.19
C GLY A 304 16.58 18.33 -6.96
N ARG A 305 15.99 18.36 -5.77
CA ARG A 305 16.70 18.53 -4.48
C ARG A 305 17.48 17.30 -4.08
N LEU A 306 17.16 16.14 -4.64
CA LEU A 306 17.90 14.91 -4.41
C LEU A 306 19.04 14.71 -5.42
N CYS A 307 19.29 15.64 -6.36
CA CYS A 307 20.30 15.48 -7.41
C CYS A 307 21.75 15.44 -6.89
N HIS A 308 22.11 16.35 -5.99
CA HIS A 308 23.49 16.51 -5.51
C HIS A 308 23.57 16.34 -3.99
N LYS A 309 24.70 15.80 -3.52
CA LYS A 309 24.97 15.63 -2.07
C LYS A 309 24.82 16.92 -1.25
N HIS A 310 24.89 18.09 -1.89
CA HIS A 310 24.82 19.41 -1.24
C HIS A 310 23.56 20.21 -1.61
N SER A 311 22.51 19.55 -2.11
CA SER A 311 21.45 20.23 -2.86
C SER A 311 20.39 20.92 -2.01
N SER A 312 20.32 20.73 -0.68
CA SER A 312 19.50 21.56 0.24
C SER A 312 19.73 21.19 1.70
N GLU A 313 19.50 22.13 2.63
CA GLU A 313 19.57 21.89 4.09
C GLU A 313 18.55 20.87 4.60
N SER A 314 17.48 20.61 3.85
CA SER A 314 16.41 19.67 4.21
C SER A 314 16.73 18.21 3.89
N VAL A 315 17.77 17.94 3.10
CA VAL A 315 18.16 16.58 2.72
C VAL A 315 19.19 16.08 3.72
N LEU A 316 18.87 14.95 4.36
CA LEU A 316 19.77 14.28 5.26
C LEU A 316 20.66 13.32 4.46
N LEU A 317 21.95 13.29 4.80
CA LEU A 317 22.92 12.38 4.21
C LEU A 317 23.24 11.25 5.17
N GLY A 318 23.49 10.08 4.60
CA GLY A 318 23.80 8.89 5.35
C GLY A 318 24.66 7.91 4.56
N GLU A 319 24.91 6.78 5.19
CA GLU A 319 25.54 5.62 4.58
C GLU A 319 24.57 4.45 4.58
N TYR A 320 24.73 3.54 3.64
CA TYR A 320 23.94 2.31 3.58
C TYR A 320 24.82 1.11 3.28
N SER A 321 24.36 -0.05 3.76
CA SER A 321 24.94 -1.35 3.46
C SER A 321 23.83 -2.35 3.12
N LEU A 322 24.11 -3.25 2.19
CA LEU A 322 23.17 -4.31 1.78
C LEU A 322 23.84 -5.66 2.01
N ASP A 323 23.32 -6.45 2.94
CA ASP A 323 23.72 -7.82 3.17
C ASP A 323 22.60 -8.79 2.79
N GLY A 324 22.83 -9.56 1.72
CA GLY A 324 21.79 -10.41 1.13
C GLY A 324 20.60 -9.58 0.62
N ASN A 325 19.50 -9.60 1.37
CA ASN A 325 18.29 -8.81 1.14
C ASN A 325 18.01 -7.78 2.27
N MET A 326 18.84 -7.75 3.31
CA MET A 326 18.72 -6.83 4.43
C MET A 326 19.52 -5.57 4.11
N LEU A 327 18.83 -4.44 4.14
CA LEU A 327 19.34 -3.11 3.88
C LEU A 327 19.40 -2.34 5.20
N THR A 328 20.60 -1.96 5.61
CA THR A 328 20.82 -1.09 6.76
C THR A 328 21.14 0.31 6.26
N VAL A 329 20.46 1.31 6.82
CA VAL A 329 20.59 2.71 6.43
C VAL A 329 20.78 3.56 7.68
N ASP A 330 21.87 4.33 7.70
CA ASP A 330 22.22 5.24 8.77
C ASP A 330 22.28 6.67 8.26
N VAL A 331 21.38 7.52 8.74
CA VAL A 331 21.23 8.91 8.26
C VAL A 331 21.48 9.90 9.39
N LEU A 332 22.25 10.96 9.10
CA LEU A 332 22.61 12.01 10.04
C LEU A 332 21.81 13.29 9.79
N GLY A 333 21.11 13.75 10.82
CA GLY A 333 20.45 15.05 10.88
C GLY A 333 21.10 15.97 11.91
N TYR A 334 21.26 17.24 11.54
CA TYR A 334 21.79 18.28 12.42
C TYR A 334 20.78 19.39 12.60
N GLN A 335 20.53 19.78 13.85
CA GLN A 335 19.84 21.02 14.16
C GLN A 335 20.85 22.06 14.61
N SER A 336 20.98 23.13 13.82
CA SER A 336 21.86 24.25 14.15
C SER A 336 21.08 25.46 14.64
N ARG A 337 21.70 26.23 15.54
CA ARG A 337 21.22 27.56 15.92
C ARG A 337 22.17 28.61 15.35
N LEU A 338 21.61 29.72 14.89
CA LEU A 338 22.38 30.89 14.51
C LEU A 338 22.84 31.60 15.78
N VAL A 339 24.15 31.76 15.93
CA VAL A 339 24.72 32.49 17.07
C VAL A 339 25.24 33.84 16.56
N PRO A 340 24.76 34.96 17.11
CA PRO A 340 25.23 36.29 16.73
C PRO A 340 26.71 36.45 17.09
N HIS A 341 27.54 36.80 16.11
CA HIS A 341 28.95 37.05 16.35
C HIS A 341 29.13 38.45 16.96
N ARG A 342 29.75 38.54 18.15
CA ARG A 342 29.98 39.83 18.83
C ARG A 342 30.96 40.77 18.10
N HIS A 343 31.76 40.28 17.15
CA HIS A 343 32.61 41.13 16.32
C HIS A 343 32.75 40.53 14.91
N ARG A 344 32.40 41.33 13.89
CA ARG A 344 32.68 41.09 12.46
C ARG A 344 31.73 40.11 11.73
N GLY A 345 30.43 40.46 11.68
CA GLY A 345 29.53 40.28 10.53
C GLY A 345 29.32 38.89 9.89
N ARG A 346 29.93 37.82 10.39
CA ARG A 346 29.77 36.46 9.86
C ARG A 346 29.04 35.61 10.90
N GLU A 347 27.79 35.28 10.61
CA GLU A 347 26.98 34.39 11.44
C GLU A 347 27.65 33.01 11.53
N LYS A 348 27.81 32.49 12.75
CA LYS A 348 28.31 31.14 12.98
C LYS A 348 27.14 30.24 13.34
N ARG A 349 26.98 29.14 12.61
CA ARG A 349 26.03 28.08 12.94
C ARG A 349 26.65 27.13 13.94
N GLU A 350 26.05 27.03 15.12
CA GLU A 350 26.45 26.03 16.13
C GLU A 350 25.46 24.88 16.12
N ILE A 351 25.98 23.66 15.99
CA ILE A 351 25.17 22.43 16.00
C ILE A 351 24.78 22.14 17.44
N THR A 352 23.49 22.10 17.71
CA THR A 352 22.93 21.93 19.05
C THR A 352 22.46 20.51 19.30
N HIS A 353 21.76 19.92 18.32
CA HIS A 353 21.29 18.55 18.36
C HIS A 353 21.81 17.78 17.15
N GLU A 354 22.29 16.57 17.40
CA GLU A 354 22.64 15.60 16.38
C GLU A 354 21.69 14.40 16.51
N GLN A 355 21.01 14.05 15.43
CA GLN A 355 20.11 12.91 15.37
C GLN A 355 20.63 11.92 14.34
N ARG A 356 20.78 10.65 14.75
CA ARG A 356 21.14 9.57 13.85
C ARG A 356 19.97 8.62 13.73
N PHE A 357 19.42 8.51 12.53
CA PHE A 357 18.31 7.61 12.23
C PHE A 357 18.87 6.32 11.65
N HIS A 358 18.61 5.21 12.34
CA HIS A 358 18.95 3.88 11.89
C HIS A 358 17.69 3.19 11.37
N MET A 359 17.74 2.74 10.12
CA MET A 359 16.62 2.10 9.43
C MET A 359 17.07 0.74 8.90
N GLU A 360 16.35 -0.30 9.28
CA GLU A 360 16.50 -1.64 8.72
C GLU A 360 15.33 -1.94 7.80
N LEU A 361 15.65 -2.29 6.56
CA LEU A 361 14.70 -2.48 5.47
C LEU A 361 14.99 -3.82 4.78
N ILE A 362 13.97 -4.54 4.31
CA ILE A 362 14.15 -5.71 3.45
C ILE A 362 13.82 -5.35 2.01
N VAL A 363 14.73 -5.70 1.11
CA VAL A 363 14.54 -5.61 -0.34
C VAL A 363 13.67 -6.78 -0.80
N LYS A 364 12.47 -6.49 -1.34
CA LYS A 364 11.56 -7.49 -1.92
C LYS A 364 11.12 -7.13 -3.33
N ARG A 365 10.61 -8.13 -4.03
CA ARG A 365 9.86 -7.93 -5.28
C ARG A 365 8.44 -7.49 -4.93
N SER A 366 7.93 -6.49 -5.65
CA SER A 366 6.51 -6.15 -5.55
C SER A 366 5.66 -7.27 -6.14
N LYS A 367 4.46 -7.50 -5.60
CA LYS A 367 3.53 -8.56 -6.06
C LYS A 367 3.25 -8.49 -7.58
N LYS A 368 3.18 -7.27 -8.12
CA LYS A 368 2.89 -7.01 -9.54
C LYS A 368 4.14 -6.94 -10.43
N SER A 369 5.34 -7.09 -9.87
CA SER A 369 6.59 -6.83 -10.59
C SER A 369 7.61 -7.95 -10.43
N ARG A 370 8.26 -8.33 -11.53
CA ARG A 370 9.35 -9.32 -11.51
C ARG A 370 10.66 -8.76 -10.94
N ILE A 371 10.73 -7.46 -10.64
CA ILE A 371 11.94 -6.76 -10.17
C ILE A 371 11.89 -6.42 -8.67
N PHE A 372 13.08 -6.25 -8.07
CA PHE A 372 13.24 -5.87 -6.66
C PHE A 372 13.04 -4.36 -6.46
N ASN A 373 11.79 -3.93 -6.51
CA ASN A 373 11.41 -2.52 -6.46
C ASN A 373 10.80 -2.07 -5.13
N GLN A 374 10.74 -2.94 -4.11
CA GLN A 374 10.07 -2.63 -2.85
C GLN A 374 11.04 -2.74 -1.65
N LEU A 375 10.99 -1.77 -0.73
CA LEU A 375 11.69 -1.81 0.56
C LEU A 375 10.67 -1.85 1.70
N ILE A 376 10.80 -2.83 2.58
CA ILE A 376 9.86 -3.06 3.69
C ILE A 376 10.56 -2.82 5.02
N TRP A 377 9.94 -2.03 5.90
CA TRP A 377 10.44 -1.77 7.24
C TRP A 377 10.58 -3.04 8.08
N GLN A 378 11.70 -3.15 8.81
CA GLN A 378 11.93 -4.17 9.84
C GLN A 378 12.19 -3.54 11.19
N GLU A 379 13.09 -2.56 11.24
CA GLU A 379 13.38 -1.79 12.45
C GLU A 379 13.64 -0.31 12.13
N HIS A 380 13.31 0.57 13.07
CA HIS A 380 13.64 1.99 12.97
C HIS A 380 13.83 2.58 14.37
N TYR A 381 14.99 3.18 14.61
CA TYR A 381 15.28 3.88 15.86
C TYR A 381 16.17 5.11 15.62
N CYS A 382 16.17 6.04 16.57
CA CYS A 382 16.95 7.27 16.49
C CYS A 382 17.80 7.49 17.74
N HIS A 383 19.08 7.81 17.52
CA HIS A 383 20.00 8.27 18.56
C HIS A 383 20.05 9.80 18.51
N SER A 384 19.53 10.45 19.53
CA SER A 384 19.56 11.90 19.69
C SER A 384 20.61 12.31 20.71
N LEU A 385 21.64 13.03 20.27
CA LEU A 385 22.70 13.61 21.09
C LEU A 385 22.48 15.11 21.24
N HIS A 386 22.31 15.58 22.48
CA HIS A 386 22.36 17.01 22.80
C HIS A 386 23.79 17.40 23.11
N ARG A 387 24.43 18.13 22.19
CA ARG A 387 25.87 18.46 22.28
C ARG A 387 26.25 19.29 23.51
N PRO A 388 25.44 20.29 23.97
CA PRO A 388 25.77 21.08 25.15
C PRO A 388 25.79 20.31 26.47
N THR A 389 24.92 19.29 26.65
CA THR A 389 24.87 18.49 27.88
C THR A 389 25.55 17.13 27.73
N GLY A 390 25.86 16.69 26.51
CA GLY A 390 26.39 15.36 26.22
C GLY A 390 25.38 14.22 26.44
N SER A 391 24.10 14.51 26.68
CA SER A 391 23.08 13.49 26.93
C SER A 391 22.66 12.80 25.63
N VAL A 392 22.68 11.48 25.64
CA VAL A 392 22.24 10.61 24.54
C VAL A 392 20.91 9.99 24.90
N HIS A 393 19.93 10.12 24.00
CA HIS A 393 18.63 9.49 24.11
C HIS A 393 18.39 8.58 22.90
N ILE A 394 17.95 7.35 23.16
CA ILE A 394 17.58 6.39 22.12
C ILE A 394 16.05 6.33 22.08
N SER A 395 15.48 6.47 20.89
CA SER A 395 14.03 6.39 20.66
C SER A 395 13.74 5.33 19.62
N HIS A 396 13.02 4.29 20.01
CA HIS A 396 12.54 3.25 19.09
C HIS A 396 11.18 3.65 18.51
N PHE A 397 11.00 3.43 17.21
CA PHE A 397 9.73 3.71 16.54
C PHE A 397 9.00 2.39 16.25
N SER A 398 7.74 2.31 16.68
CA SER A 398 6.86 1.19 16.34
C SER A 398 6.51 1.23 14.86
N ILE A 399 6.75 0.13 14.16
CA ILE A 399 6.44 -0.02 12.73
C ILE A 399 4.97 -0.40 12.61
N ASP A 400 4.15 0.63 12.56
CA ASP A 400 2.71 0.50 12.35
C ASP A 400 2.33 1.00 10.94
N TYR A 401 1.05 1.29 10.72
CA TYR A 401 0.52 1.93 9.50
C TYR A 401 1.24 3.22 9.08
N LYS A 402 2.02 3.85 9.98
CA LYS A 402 2.81 5.06 9.71
C LYS A 402 4.09 4.78 8.90
N TYR A 403 4.45 3.52 8.71
CA TYR A 403 5.64 3.07 8.00
C TYR A 403 5.27 2.15 6.83
N PRO A 404 4.55 2.68 5.81
CA PRO A 404 4.30 1.92 4.61
C PRO A 404 5.61 1.66 3.84
N PRO A 405 5.65 0.60 3.02
CA PRO A 405 6.84 0.24 2.27
C PRO A 405 7.23 1.36 1.29
N PHE A 406 8.51 1.39 0.92
CA PHE A 406 8.95 2.24 -0.18
C PHE A 406 8.82 1.50 -1.50
N PHE A 407 8.36 2.22 -2.52
CA PHE A 407 8.35 1.76 -3.89
C PHE A 407 9.34 2.56 -4.74
N PHE A 408 10.11 1.85 -5.56
CA PHE A 408 11.04 2.47 -6.49
C PHE A 408 10.26 3.19 -7.59
N SER A 409 10.49 4.50 -7.71
CA SER A 409 10.02 5.33 -8.81
C SER A 409 11.20 5.81 -9.64
N ARG A 410 11.03 5.72 -10.95
CA ARG A 410 12.07 5.99 -11.93
C ARG A 410 12.14 7.49 -12.25
N VAL A 411 13.35 8.03 -12.25
CA VAL A 411 13.60 9.41 -12.67
C VAL A 411 14.19 9.41 -14.09
N LYS A 412 13.80 10.39 -14.92
CA LYS A 412 14.32 10.51 -16.30
C LYS A 412 15.81 10.80 -16.32
N SER A 413 16.29 11.70 -15.47
CA SER A 413 17.71 11.99 -15.27
C SER A 413 17.92 12.86 -14.02
N TYR A 414 19.01 12.61 -13.30
CA TYR A 414 19.52 13.49 -12.23
C TYR A 414 20.66 14.40 -12.70
N THR A 415 21.13 14.22 -13.94
CA THR A 415 22.12 15.10 -14.55
C THR A 415 21.42 16.37 -15.03
N SER A 416 21.88 17.53 -14.58
CA SER A 416 21.30 18.85 -14.87
C SER A 416 21.27 19.24 -16.37
N ASN A 417 21.74 18.38 -17.27
CA ASN A 417 21.94 18.71 -18.70
C ASN A 417 20.80 18.28 -19.63
N SER A 418 19.70 17.72 -19.14
CA SER A 418 18.60 17.23 -19.99
C SER A 418 17.35 18.11 -19.99
N GLN A 419 17.35 19.23 -19.26
CA GLN A 419 16.25 20.22 -19.26
C GLN A 419 16.57 21.50 -20.05
N GLY A 420 17.68 21.54 -20.79
CA GLY A 420 18.00 22.62 -21.73
C GLY A 420 18.19 22.05 -23.13
N PHE A 421 17.61 22.71 -24.13
CA PHE A 421 17.69 22.43 -25.57
C PHE A 421 16.72 21.39 -26.14
N LEU A 422 15.42 21.62 -25.96
CA LEU A 422 14.46 21.49 -27.06
C LEU A 422 13.34 22.54 -26.86
N SER A 423 13.61 23.78 -27.27
CA SER A 423 12.60 24.79 -27.60
C SER A 423 12.80 25.22 -29.04
#